data_AF-A0A132P152-F1
#
_entry.id   AF-A0A132P152-F1
#
_cell.length_a   1.000
_cell.length_b   1.000
_cell.length_c   1.000
_cell.angle_alpha   90.00
_cell.angle_beta   90.00
_cell.angle_gamma   90.00
#
_symmetry.space_group_name_H-M   'P 1'
#
loop_
_entity.id
_entity.type
_entity.pdbx_description
1 polymer ?
#
loop_
_entity_poly.entity_id
_entity_poly.type
_entity_poly.pdbx_seq_one_letter_code
_entity_poly.pdbx_strand_id
1 'polypeptide(L)' 'MKRTNLADKDTFAEQKVLIKAYLKVVKAKEICREVNLSNTTISELKNGRKNLDTLKFRSFEALYVAAKKYFTADNK' A
#
# COMPACT_ATOMS: atom_id res chain seq x y z
N MET A 1 -28.22 18.23 -3.20
CA MET A 1 -27.28 17.09 -3.04
C MET A 1 -26.08 17.33 -3.93
N LYS A 2 -24.92 17.69 -3.37
CA LYS A 2 -23.69 17.89 -4.15
C LYS A 2 -22.98 16.54 -4.30
N ARG A 3 -22.71 16.19 -5.55
CA ARG A 3 -21.85 15.07 -5.97
C ARG A 3 -20.58 15.07 -5.10
N THR A 4 -20.35 13.99 -4.36
CA THR A 4 -19.07 13.69 -3.72
C THR A 4 -18.00 13.65 -4.82
N ASN A 5 -17.17 14.68 -4.89
CA ASN A 5 -16.04 14.70 -5.80
C ASN A 5 -15.07 13.59 -5.37
N LEU A 6 -14.97 12.60 -6.24
CA LEU A 6 -13.95 11.57 -6.27
C LEU A 6 -12.58 12.22 -6.55
N ALA A 7 -11.96 12.97 -5.63
CA ALA A 7 -10.76 13.74 -5.98
C ALA A 7 -9.77 14.18 -4.88
N ASP A 8 -9.76 13.62 -3.67
CA ASP A 8 -8.55 13.71 -2.84
C ASP A 8 -7.60 12.59 -3.28
N LYS A 9 -6.84 12.85 -4.36
CA LYS A 9 -5.73 11.98 -4.73
C LYS A 9 -4.63 12.20 -3.69
N ASP A 10 -4.50 11.24 -2.78
CA ASP A 10 -3.39 11.19 -1.82
C ASP A 10 -2.07 11.53 -2.54
N THR A 11 -1.31 12.46 -2.00
CA THR A 11 0.03 12.82 -2.48
C THR A 11 0.94 11.60 -2.42
N PHE A 12 2.02 11.59 -3.20
CA PHE A 12 2.98 10.49 -3.18
C PHE A 12 3.56 10.23 -1.78
N ALA A 13 3.72 11.28 -0.96
CA ALA A 13 4.16 11.15 0.43
C ALA A 13 3.10 10.44 1.30
N GLU A 14 1.83 10.81 1.18
CA GLU A 14 0.72 10.17 1.90
C GLU A 14 0.54 8.72 1.48
N GLN A 15 0.64 8.41 0.18
CA GLN A 15 0.61 7.04 -0.32
C GLN A 15 1.72 6.19 0.31
N LYS A 16 2.94 6.71 0.42
CA LYS A 16 4.04 6.01 1.11
C LYS A 16 3.77 5.78 2.59
N VAL A 17 3.22 6.77 3.29
CA VAL A 17 2.87 6.65 4.71
C VAL A 17 1.86 5.52 4.91
N LEU A 18 0.82 5.48 4.06
CA LEU A 18 -0.21 4.45 4.09
C LEU A 18 0.37 3.05 3.81
N ILE A 19 1.20 2.93 2.77
CA ILE A 19 1.88 1.67 2.45
C ILE A 19 2.77 1.23 3.61
N LYS A 20 3.54 2.13 4.23
CA LYS A 20 4.40 1.79 5.38
C LYS A 20 3.58 1.31 6.58
N ALA A 21 2.45 1.95 6.86
CA ALA A 21 1.55 1.52 7.93
C ALA A 21 0.98 0.11 7.65
N TYR A 22 0.50 -0.12 6.43
CA TYR A 22 0.00 -1.42 5.99
C TYR A 22 1.07 -2.51 6.08
N LEU A 23 2.27 -2.24 5.57
CA LEU A 23 3.42 -3.13 5.68
C LEU A 23 3.77 -3.44 7.14
N LYS A 24 3.53 -2.54 8.10
CA LYS A 24 3.82 -2.80 9.52
C LYS A 24 2.82 -3.76 10.16
N VAL A 25 1.53 -3.61 9.86
CA VAL A 25 0.44 -4.31 10.55
C VAL A 25 0.01 -5.63 9.88
N VAL A 26 0.22 -5.77 8.57
CA VAL A 26 -0.21 -6.96 7.82
C VAL A 26 0.94 -7.97 7.63
N LYS A 27 0.61 -9.26 7.67
CA LYS A 27 1.58 -10.34 7.48
C LYS A 27 2.05 -10.38 6.04
N ALA A 28 3.35 -10.61 5.82
CA ALA A 28 3.93 -10.63 4.47
C ALA A 28 3.23 -11.62 3.52
N LYS A 29 2.82 -12.80 4.02
CA LYS A 29 2.08 -13.80 3.23
C LYS A 29 0.72 -13.30 2.73
N GLU A 30 0.02 -12.49 3.53
CA GLU A 30 -1.28 -11.91 3.14
C GLU A 30 -1.08 -10.84 2.08
N ILE A 31 -0.09 -9.96 2.30
CA ILE A 31 0.32 -8.93 1.34
C ILE A 31 0.66 -9.59 -0.01
N CYS A 32 1.52 -10.62 -0.05
CA CYS A 32 1.90 -11.30 -1.30
C CYS A 32 0.74 -11.94 -2.08
N ARG A 33 -0.36 -12.31 -1.41
CA ARG A 33 -1.54 -12.86 -2.07
C ARG A 33 -2.36 -11.76 -2.74
N GLU A 34 -2.41 -10.58 -2.13
CA GLU A 34 -3.21 -9.45 -2.60
C GLU A 34 -2.45 -8.61 -3.63
N VAL A 35 -1.18 -8.34 -3.36
CA VAL A 35 -0.25 -7.73 -4.30
C VAL A 35 0.68 -8.80 -4.83
N ASN A 36 0.67 -9.01 -6.15
CA ASN A 36 1.47 -10.00 -6.88
C ASN A 36 2.99 -9.68 -6.81
N LEU A 37 3.55 -9.70 -5.60
CA LEU A 37 4.92 -9.43 -5.24
C LEU A 37 5.47 -10.63 -4.47
N SER A 38 6.76 -10.90 -4.64
CA SER A 38 7.41 -12.00 -3.94
C SER A 38 7.51 -11.73 -2.44
N ASN A 39 7.48 -12.80 -1.65
CA ASN A 39 7.68 -12.72 -0.19
C ASN A 39 9.01 -12.07 0.18
N THR A 40 10.05 -12.28 -0.63
CA THR A 40 11.35 -11.60 -0.49
C THR A 40 11.19 -10.09 -0.62
N THR A 41 10.53 -9.61 -1.67
CA THR A 41 10.32 -8.16 -1.90
C THR A 41 9.56 -7.52 -0.75
N ILE A 42 8.47 -8.14 -0.29
CA ILE A 42 7.69 -7.63 0.84
C ILE A 42 8.52 -7.62 2.14
N SER A 43 9.32 -8.64 2.38
CA SER A 43 10.19 -8.72 3.56
C SER A 43 11.28 -7.65 3.53
N GLU A 44 11.90 -7.40 2.38
CA GLU A 44 12.89 -6.33 2.21
C GLU A 44 12.28 -4.94 2.45
N LEU A 45 11.05 -4.70 1.96
CA LEU A 45 10.32 -3.45 2.21
C LEU A 45 9.98 -3.28 3.70
N LYS A 46 9.48 -4.33 4.37
CA LYS A 46 9.16 -4.30 5.81
C LYS A 46 10.40 -4.01 6.67
N ASN A 47 11.55 -4.58 6.29
CA ASN A 47 12.80 -4.45 7.03
C ASN A 47 13.62 -3.21 6.63
N GLY A 48 13.10 -2.35 5.73
CA GLY A 48 13.80 -1.16 5.25
C GLY A 48 15.02 -1.43 4.37
N ARG A 49 15.24 -2.67 3.93
CA ARG A 49 16.32 -3.03 2.99
C ARG A 49 16.01 -2.58 1.56
N LYS A 50 14.74 -2.33 1.26
CA LYS A 50 14.25 -1.80 -0.02
C LYS A 50 13.39 -0.56 0.20
N ASN A 51 13.56 0.44 -0.65
CA ASN A 51 12.76 1.67 -0.61
C ASN A 51 11.59 1.58 -1.60
N LEU A 52 10.41 2.07 -1.21
CA LEU A 52 9.23 2.24 -2.06
C LEU A 52 9.51 3.07 -3.32
N ASP A 53 10.44 4.04 -3.26
CA ASP A 53 10.88 4.85 -4.40
C ASP A 53 11.51 4.05 -5.54
N THR A 54 12.04 2.87 -5.22
CA THR A 54 12.73 2.01 -6.19
C THR A 54 11.80 0.99 -6.85
N LEU A 55 10.51 0.96 -6.44
CA LEU A 55 9.55 0.04 -7.01
C LEU A 55 9.09 0.51 -8.39
N LYS A 56 8.79 -0.46 -9.27
CA LYS A 56 8.04 -0.16 -10.49
C LYS A 56 6.69 0.45 -10.10
N PHE A 57 6.22 1.41 -10.88
CA PHE A 57 4.96 2.12 -10.63
C PHE A 57 3.79 1.15 -10.33
N ARG A 58 3.61 0.09 -11.13
CA ARG A 58 2.56 -0.91 -10.91
C ARG A 58 2.65 -1.60 -9.54
N SER A 59 3.86 -1.89 -9.07
CA SER A 59 4.08 -2.52 -7.75
C SER A 59 3.77 -1.56 -6.61
N PHE A 60 4.14 -0.28 -6.78
CA PHE A 60 3.82 0.76 -5.82
C PHE A 60 2.31 1.00 -5.75
N GLU A 61 1.65 1.15 -6.90
CA GLU A 61 0.20 1.36 -6.99
C GLU A 61 -0.58 0.19 -6.39
N ALA A 62 -0.17 -1.05 -6.67
CA ALA A 62 -0.82 -2.23 -6.09
C ALA A 62 -0.73 -2.23 -4.54
N LEU A 63 0.45 -1.89 -3.99
CA LEU A 63 0.63 -1.76 -2.53
C LEU A 63 -0.24 -0.65 -1.94
N TYR A 64 -0.33 0.49 -2.63
CA TYR A 64 -1.16 1.61 -2.18
C TYR A 64 -2.65 1.26 -2.21
N VAL A 65 -3.14 0.61 -3.26
CA VAL A 65 -4.55 0.18 -3.35
C VAL A 65 -4.87 -0.84 -2.27
N ALA A 66 -4.00 -1.82 -2.02
CA ALA A 66 -4.18 -2.81 -0.95
C ALA A 66 -4.20 -2.13 0.43
N ALA A 67 -3.28 -1.21 0.68
CA ALA A 67 -3.22 -0.43 1.92
C ALA A 67 -4.50 0.41 2.11
N LYS A 68 -4.94 1.11 1.07
CA LYS A 68 -6.17 1.93 1.11
C LYS A 68 -7.39 1.07 1.41
N LYS A 69 -7.53 -0.07 0.72
CA LYS A 69 -8.61 -1.02 0.97
C LYS A 69 -8.59 -1.56 2.41
N TYR A 70 -7.41 -1.90 2.94
CA TYR A 70 -7.28 -2.40 4.31
C TYR A 70 -7.75 -1.36 5.35
N PHE A 71 -7.32 -0.10 5.22
CA PHE A 71 -7.69 0.96 6.18
C PHE A 71 -9.08 1.54 5.97
N THR A 72 -9.71 1.35 4.80
CA THR A 72 -11.10 1.78 4.58
C THR A 72 -12.13 0.67 4.82
N ALA A 73 -11.71 -0.60 4.81
CA ALA A 73 -12.59 -1.74 5.07
C ALA A 73 -13.13 -1.79 6.51
N ASP A 74 -12.43 -1.20 7.48
CA ASP A 74 -12.81 -1.14 8.90
C ASP A 74 -13.81 0.00 9.23
N ASN A 75 -14.19 0.85 8.26
CA ASN A 75 -15.19 1.90 8.44
C ASN A 75 -16.64 1.40 8.20
N LYS A 76 -17.00 0.21 8.68
CA LYS A 76 -18.36 -0.34 8.60
C LYS A 76 -18.88 -0.82 9.95
#